data_AF-A0A0L8HP31-F1
#
_entry.id   AF-A0A0L8HP31-F1
#
_cell.length_a   1.000
_cell.length_b   1.000
_cell.length_c   1.000
_cell.angle_alpha   90.00
_cell.angle_beta   90.00
_cell.angle_gamma   90.00
#
_symmetry.space_group_name_H-M   'P 1'
#
loop_
_entity.id
_entity.type
_entity.pdbx_description
1 polymer ?
#
loop_
_entity_poly.entity_id
_entity_poly.type
_entity_poly.pdbx_seq_one_letter_code
_entity_poly.pdbx_strand_id
1 'polypeptide(L)'
;LLFTGIPQETLDKLRDEFTTDDRLMFTQGVCNHVNINEISRCPRQLLDVNHVFSVKVEEAKPVTHQRASGRCWIFAALNQMRIPFMEKFEVPEFEFSQAYLFFWDKLERSNFILDAFIDCARNGNTAGSRVVDHLLVNASDDGGQWDMLVNLISKYGIVPKNIFPDTVSCEASRYLVSIISHKLYTILSVTLGTPPKEFVWDYYNKSKAYNSIGPISPHDFYHQHIKPVSDVTDMHGLDDLTEDWWNPKATQGSNLIWQSFYSWMPFLTPTTLRV
;
A
#
# COMPACT_ATOMS: atom_id res chain seq x y z
N LEU A 1 -1.99 -32.20 -18.03
CA LEU A 1 -2.44 -32.94 -16.82
C LEU A 1 -3.73 -32.27 -16.35
N LEU A 2 -4.88 -32.92 -16.53
CA LEU A 2 -6.14 -32.42 -15.98
C LEU A 2 -6.02 -32.49 -14.45
N PHE A 3 -6.26 -31.38 -13.75
CA PHE A 3 -6.33 -31.35 -12.30
C PHE A 3 -7.46 -32.29 -11.86
N THR A 4 -7.11 -33.41 -11.23
CA THR A 4 -8.07 -34.45 -10.83
C THR A 4 -8.74 -34.17 -9.48
N GLY A 5 -8.42 -33.05 -8.83
CA GLY A 5 -8.94 -32.71 -7.51
C GLY A 5 -8.42 -33.63 -6.39
N ILE A 6 -8.99 -33.47 -5.20
CA ILE A 6 -8.72 -34.32 -4.04
C ILE A 6 -9.50 -35.64 -4.25
N PRO A 7 -8.85 -36.83 -4.14
CA PRO A 7 -9.54 -38.11 -4.27
C PRO A 7 -10.65 -38.28 -3.25
N GLN A 8 -11.77 -38.88 -3.66
CA GLN A 8 -12.94 -39.08 -2.80
C GLN A 8 -12.60 -39.92 -1.56
N GLU A 9 -11.78 -40.96 -1.71
CA GLU A 9 -11.29 -41.79 -0.61
C GLU A 9 -10.58 -40.97 0.48
N THR A 10 -9.76 -40.00 0.08
CA THR A 10 -9.08 -39.10 1.02
C THR A 10 -10.08 -38.21 1.77
N LEU A 11 -11.11 -37.71 1.08
CA LEU A 11 -12.15 -36.87 1.70
C LEU A 11 -13.00 -37.66 2.70
N ASP A 12 -13.35 -38.90 2.36
CA ASP A 12 -14.14 -39.75 3.24
C ASP A 12 -13.34 -40.14 4.48
N LYS A 13 -12.05 -40.49 4.32
CA LYS A 13 -11.15 -40.72 5.45
C LYS A 13 -11.05 -39.49 6.37
N LEU A 14 -10.85 -38.30 5.81
CA LEU A 14 -10.79 -37.05 6.59
C LEU A 14 -12.10 -36.77 7.33
N ARG A 15 -13.26 -37.07 6.71
CA ARG A 15 -14.58 -36.90 7.33
C ARG A 15 -14.77 -37.88 8.50
N ASP A 16 -14.35 -39.12 8.31
CA ASP A 16 -14.46 -40.14 9.35
C ASP A 16 -13.56 -39.82 10.54
N GLU A 17 -12.30 -39.43 10.29
CA GLU A 17 -11.38 -38.98 11.34
C GLU A 17 -11.93 -37.75 12.08
N PHE A 18 -12.53 -36.79 11.37
CA PHE A 18 -13.11 -35.59 11.95
C PHE A 18 -14.34 -35.89 12.82
N THR A 19 -15.28 -36.69 12.31
CA THR A 19 -16.55 -36.97 12.99
C THR A 19 -16.39 -37.91 14.18
N THR A 20 -15.31 -38.69 14.22
CA THR A 20 -15.01 -39.60 15.34
C THR A 20 -14.29 -38.90 16.50
N ASP A 21 -13.67 -37.73 16.30
CA ASP A 21 -13.02 -36.96 17.36
C ASP A 21 -14.01 -35.98 18.03
N ASP A 22 -14.45 -36.33 19.24
CA ASP A 22 -15.34 -35.49 20.07
C ASP A 22 -14.81 -34.06 20.26
N ARG A 23 -13.49 -33.86 20.28
CA ARG A 23 -12.89 -32.52 20.43
C ARG A 23 -13.15 -31.69 19.19
N LEU A 24 -12.99 -32.28 18.00
CA LEU A 24 -13.25 -31.60 16.73
C LEU A 24 -14.74 -31.31 16.55
N MET A 25 -15.61 -32.25 16.93
CA MET A 25 -17.06 -32.05 16.92
C MET A 25 -17.49 -30.94 17.88
N PHE A 26 -16.92 -30.89 19.08
CA PHE A 26 -17.14 -29.80 20.02
C PHE A 26 -16.64 -28.46 19.47
N THR A 27 -15.39 -28.41 18.97
CA THR A 27 -14.81 -27.19 18.39
C THR A 27 -15.64 -26.70 17.20
N GLN A 28 -16.14 -27.59 16.33
CA GLN A 28 -17.05 -27.24 15.24
C GLN A 28 -18.32 -26.56 15.76
N GLY A 29 -18.96 -27.15 16.77
CA GLY A 29 -20.15 -26.57 17.39
C GLY A 29 -19.92 -25.15 17.90
N VAL A 30 -18.78 -24.89 18.54
CA VAL A 30 -18.45 -23.54 19.06
C VAL A 30 -18.07 -22.58 17.92
N CYS A 31 -17.20 -22.99 17.00
CA CYS A 31 -16.74 -22.17 15.88
C CYS A 31 -17.86 -21.75 14.91
N ASN A 32 -18.96 -22.50 14.85
CA ASN A 32 -20.13 -22.14 14.05
C ASN A 32 -20.96 -21.00 14.65
N HIS A 33 -20.74 -20.64 15.92
CA HIS A 33 -21.54 -19.66 16.64
C HIS A 33 -20.72 -18.49 17.21
N VAL A 34 -19.41 -18.66 17.40
CA VAL A 34 -18.53 -17.67 18.03
C VAL A 34 -17.33 -17.37 17.12
N ASN A 35 -16.83 -16.14 17.14
CA ASN A 35 -15.65 -15.77 16.37
C ASN A 35 -14.42 -16.58 16.82
N ILE A 36 -13.67 -17.12 15.86
CA ILE A 36 -12.49 -17.95 16.14
C ILE A 36 -11.45 -17.26 17.03
N ASN A 37 -11.30 -15.94 16.91
CA ASN A 37 -10.37 -15.17 17.74
C ASN A 37 -10.82 -15.10 19.20
N GLU A 38 -12.12 -15.18 19.48
CA GLU A 38 -12.62 -15.21 20.86
C GLU A 38 -12.44 -16.60 21.47
N ILE A 39 -12.69 -17.65 20.69
CA ILE A 39 -12.51 -19.05 21.11
C ILE A 39 -11.04 -19.36 21.39
N SER A 40 -10.14 -18.80 20.60
CA SER A 40 -8.69 -19.04 20.70
C SER A 40 -8.02 -18.28 21.86
N ARG A 41 -8.75 -17.40 22.58
CA ARG A 41 -8.18 -16.69 23.74
C ARG A 41 -7.98 -17.67 24.88
N CYS A 42 -6.78 -17.68 25.45
CA CYS A 42 -6.49 -18.43 26.67
C CYS A 42 -6.75 -17.54 27.89
N PRO A 43 -7.81 -17.79 28.71
CA PRO A 43 -8.09 -16.94 29.86
C PRO A 43 -6.98 -16.95 30.91
N ARG A 44 -6.19 -18.02 30.98
CA ARG A 44 -5.04 -18.12 31.90
C ARG A 44 -3.95 -17.10 31.56
N GLN A 45 -3.65 -16.91 30.27
CA GLN A 45 -2.67 -15.92 29.84
C GLN A 45 -3.12 -14.49 30.15
N LEU A 46 -4.43 -14.23 30.18
CA LEU A 46 -4.96 -12.91 30.56
C LEU A 46 -4.73 -12.58 32.04
N LEU A 47 -4.59 -13.59 32.91
CA LEU A 47 -4.26 -13.37 34.32
C LEU A 47 -2.82 -12.87 34.51
N ASP A 48 -1.93 -13.15 33.54
CA ASP A 48 -0.53 -12.74 33.56
C ASP A 48 -0.31 -11.34 32.94
N VAL A 49 -1.36 -10.71 32.39
CA VAL A 49 -1.26 -9.38 31.79
C VAL A 49 -1.40 -8.30 32.87
N ASN A 50 -0.33 -7.52 33.07
CA ASN A 50 -0.32 -6.37 33.97
C ASN A 50 -0.01 -5.09 33.19
N HIS A 51 -0.89 -4.09 33.28
CA HIS A 51 -0.71 -2.77 32.65
C HIS A 51 -0.04 -1.74 33.58
N VAL A 52 0.75 -2.21 34.55
CA VAL A 52 1.59 -1.39 35.43
C VAL A 52 3.05 -1.56 35.05
N PHE A 53 3.68 -0.46 34.65
CA PHE A 53 5.06 -0.41 34.18
C PHE A 53 5.93 0.42 35.12
N SER A 54 7.16 -0.03 35.37
CA SER A 54 8.12 0.63 36.27
C SER A 54 8.72 1.90 35.67
N VAL A 55 8.83 1.97 34.35
CA VAL A 55 9.33 3.14 33.60
C VAL A 55 8.19 3.63 32.71
N LYS A 56 7.81 4.89 32.87
CA LYS A 56 6.74 5.52 32.11
C LYS A 56 7.19 6.86 31.55
N VAL A 57 6.70 7.17 30.36
CA VAL A 57 6.71 8.52 29.79
C VAL A 57 5.38 9.19 30.10
N GLU A 58 5.36 10.52 30.11
CA GLU A 58 4.12 11.27 30.29
C GLU A 58 3.13 10.95 29.15
N GLU A 59 1.88 10.68 29.53
CA GLU A 59 0.83 10.32 28.59
C GLU A 59 0.12 11.56 28.06
N ALA A 60 0.11 11.73 26.74
CA ALA A 60 -0.61 12.82 26.11
C ALA A 60 -2.13 12.57 26.08
N LYS A 61 -2.90 13.62 26.35
CA LYS A 61 -4.37 13.62 26.36
C LYS A 61 -4.93 14.56 25.28
N PRO A 62 -6.10 14.28 24.71
CA PRO A 62 -6.91 13.06 24.88
C PRO A 62 -6.35 11.87 24.09
N VAL A 63 -6.88 10.67 24.34
CA VAL A 63 -6.62 9.50 23.49
C VAL A 63 -7.16 9.77 22.08
N THR A 64 -6.33 9.55 21.07
CA THR A 64 -6.66 9.84 19.67
C THR A 64 -7.31 8.63 18.99
N HIS A 65 -8.17 8.86 17.98
CA HIS A 65 -8.86 7.78 17.27
C HIS A 65 -8.85 8.01 15.75
N GLN A 66 -8.12 7.19 14.98
CA GLN A 66 -8.02 7.33 13.52
C GLN A 66 -9.28 6.90 12.75
N ARG A 67 -10.17 6.15 13.41
CA ARG A 67 -11.43 5.62 12.84
C ARG A 67 -11.15 4.65 11.69
N ALA A 68 -12.02 4.59 10.69
CA ALA A 68 -11.88 3.73 9.52
C ALA A 68 -10.98 4.37 8.45
N SER A 69 -9.75 4.71 8.85
CA SER A 69 -8.70 5.22 7.96
C SER A 69 -7.36 4.56 8.29
N GLY A 70 -6.43 4.51 7.33
CA GLY A 70 -5.09 3.92 7.48
C GLY A 70 -4.02 4.90 8.00
N ARG A 71 -4.42 5.93 8.75
CA ARG A 71 -3.55 7.05 9.18
C ARG A 71 -2.68 6.75 10.42
N CYS A 72 -2.47 5.49 10.78
CA CYS A 72 -1.80 5.10 12.03
C CYS A 72 -0.41 5.74 12.19
N TRP A 73 0.36 5.83 11.10
CA TRP A 73 1.69 6.44 11.06
C TRP A 73 1.66 7.94 11.42
N ILE A 74 0.69 8.69 10.90
CA ILE A 74 0.48 10.11 11.24
C ILE A 74 0.09 10.25 12.71
N PHE A 75 -0.86 9.43 13.18
CA PHE A 75 -1.33 9.48 14.57
C PHE A 75 -0.22 9.13 15.56
N ALA A 76 0.54 8.06 15.31
CA ALA A 76 1.63 7.63 16.18
C ALA A 76 2.70 8.72 16.31
N ALA A 77 3.12 9.31 15.20
CA ALA A 77 4.15 10.34 15.22
C ALA A 77 3.67 11.64 15.87
N LEU A 78 2.46 12.11 15.57
CA LEU A 78 1.90 13.31 16.21
C LEU A 78 1.63 13.09 17.70
N ASN A 79 1.30 11.85 18.13
CA ASN A 79 1.20 11.49 19.54
C ASN A 79 2.54 11.60 20.26
N GLN A 80 3.63 11.19 19.62
CA GLN A 80 4.97 11.37 20.18
C GLN A 80 5.36 12.85 20.27
N MET A 81 5.09 13.63 19.21
CA MET A 81 5.48 15.05 19.14
C MET A 81 4.71 15.94 20.10
N ARG A 82 3.45 15.61 20.42
CA ARG A 82 2.64 16.45 21.30
C ARG A 82 3.03 16.39 22.77
N ILE A 83 3.70 15.33 23.25
CA ILE A 83 4.13 15.21 24.65
C ILE A 83 5.00 16.40 25.09
N PRO A 84 6.17 16.66 24.47
CA PRO A 84 7.00 17.81 24.86
C PRO A 84 6.35 19.16 24.52
N PHE A 85 5.42 19.21 23.54
CA PHE A 85 4.66 20.42 23.24
C PHE A 85 3.68 20.76 24.37
N MET A 86 2.95 19.77 24.87
CA MET A 86 2.02 19.92 25.97
C MET A 86 2.74 20.35 27.26
N GLU A 87 3.89 19.74 27.54
CA GLU A 87 4.75 20.11 28.67
C GLU A 87 5.23 21.56 28.55
N LYS A 88 5.77 21.95 27.40
CA LYS A 88 6.30 23.29 27.16
C LYS A 88 5.25 24.39 27.29
N PHE A 89 4.03 24.15 26.81
CA PHE A 89 2.95 25.14 26.80
C PHE A 89 1.97 24.96 27.96
N GLU A 90 2.24 24.03 28.88
CA GLU A 90 1.43 23.74 30.07
C GLU A 90 -0.06 23.49 29.74
N VAL A 91 -0.33 22.84 28.59
CA VAL A 91 -1.71 22.55 28.15
C VAL A 91 -2.14 21.14 28.59
N PRO A 92 -3.30 20.98 29.24
CA PRO A 92 -3.73 19.70 29.77
C PRO A 92 -4.19 18.72 28.67
N GLU A 93 -4.72 19.24 27.56
CA GLU A 93 -5.20 18.48 26.43
C GLU A 93 -4.80 19.17 25.12
N PHE A 94 -4.23 18.40 24.19
CA PHE A 94 -3.83 18.92 22.90
C PHE A 94 -3.75 17.83 21.84
N GLU A 95 -4.09 18.19 20.61
CA GLU A 95 -3.84 17.36 19.43
C GLU A 95 -3.32 18.24 18.28
N PHE A 96 -2.32 17.75 17.56
CA PHE A 96 -2.02 18.24 16.22
C PHE A 96 -3.06 17.71 15.22
N SER A 97 -3.32 18.47 14.17
CA SER A 97 -4.25 18.08 13.12
C SER A 97 -3.67 16.93 12.29
N GLN A 98 -4.25 15.73 12.45
CA GLN A 98 -3.93 14.59 11.62
C GLN A 98 -4.53 14.77 10.21
N ALA A 99 -5.71 15.38 10.09
CA ALA A 99 -6.34 15.73 8.83
C ALA A 99 -5.48 16.66 7.96
N TYR A 100 -4.74 17.59 8.57
CA TYR A 100 -3.89 18.53 7.84
C TYR A 100 -2.78 17.81 7.09
N LEU A 101 -2.05 16.92 7.78
CA LEU A 101 -1.02 16.11 7.13
C LEU A 101 -1.61 15.10 6.16
N PHE A 102 -2.79 14.55 6.48
CA PHE A 102 -3.49 13.63 5.58
C PHE A 102 -3.90 14.28 4.26
N PHE A 103 -4.33 15.54 4.28
CA PHE A 103 -4.63 16.30 3.08
C PHE A 103 -3.40 16.44 2.18
N TRP A 104 -2.27 16.87 2.75
CA TRP A 104 -1.04 17.04 1.99
C TRP A 104 -0.47 15.71 1.49
N ASP A 105 -0.55 14.64 2.30
CA ASP A 105 -0.20 13.29 1.87
C ASP A 105 -0.99 12.88 0.62
N LYS A 106 -2.32 13.05 0.62
CA LYS A 106 -3.14 12.65 -0.52
C LYS A 106 -2.82 13.43 -1.78
N LEU A 107 -2.51 14.71 -1.64
CA LEU A 107 -2.12 15.54 -2.77
C LEU A 107 -0.75 15.14 -3.33
N GLU A 108 0.26 15.08 -2.47
CA GLU A 108 1.64 14.77 -2.86
C GLU A 108 1.77 13.35 -3.41
N ARG A 109 1.06 12.40 -2.81
CA ARG A 109 1.02 11.01 -3.30
C ARG A 109 0.37 10.92 -4.67
N SER A 110 -0.72 11.66 -4.90
CA SER A 110 -1.37 11.71 -6.22
C SER A 110 -0.42 12.24 -7.29
N ASN A 111 0.34 13.30 -6.96
CA ASN A 111 1.36 13.84 -7.87
C ASN A 111 2.47 12.81 -8.11
N PHE A 112 3.01 12.24 -7.03
CA PHE A 112 4.06 11.22 -7.10
C PHE A 112 3.70 10.03 -7.99
N ILE A 113 2.44 9.57 -7.96
CA ILE A 113 2.01 8.44 -8.78
C ILE A 113 1.94 8.78 -10.26
N LEU A 114 1.58 10.02 -10.61
CA LEU A 114 1.65 10.46 -12.00
C LEU A 114 3.09 10.39 -12.52
N ASP A 115 4.05 10.85 -11.71
CA ASP A 115 5.48 10.73 -12.04
C ASP A 115 5.93 9.26 -12.10
N ALA A 116 5.48 8.43 -11.16
CA ALA A 116 5.77 7.00 -11.16
C ALA A 116 5.25 6.29 -12.43
N PHE A 117 4.09 6.68 -12.95
CA PHE A 117 3.59 6.17 -14.23
C PHE A 117 4.42 6.64 -15.42
N ILE A 118 4.87 7.89 -15.42
CA ILE A 118 5.75 8.42 -16.47
C ILE A 118 7.08 7.64 -16.47
N ASP A 119 7.65 7.40 -15.31
CA ASP A 119 8.90 6.64 -15.18
C ASP A 119 8.71 5.17 -15.53
N CYS A 120 7.57 4.56 -15.16
CA CYS A 120 7.19 3.23 -15.62
C CYS A 120 7.17 3.17 -17.15
N ALA A 121 6.53 4.13 -17.81
CA ALA A 121 6.45 4.20 -19.26
C ALA A 121 7.83 4.40 -19.92
N ARG A 122 8.67 5.27 -19.36
CA ARG A 122 10.05 5.49 -19.82
C ARG A 122 10.92 4.24 -19.69
N ASN A 123 10.70 3.46 -18.63
CA ASN A 123 11.40 2.21 -18.36
C ASN A 123 10.78 1.01 -19.09
N GLY A 124 9.86 1.23 -20.04
CA GLY A 124 9.28 0.17 -20.87
C GLY A 124 8.22 -0.69 -20.18
N ASN A 125 7.73 -0.29 -19.00
CA ASN A 125 6.63 -1.00 -18.34
C ASN A 125 5.32 -0.76 -19.10
N THR A 126 4.62 -1.83 -19.41
CA THR A 126 3.33 -1.78 -20.10
C THR A 126 2.16 -1.81 -19.11
N ALA A 127 0.97 -1.44 -19.61
CA ALA A 127 -0.27 -1.73 -18.90
C ALA A 127 -0.38 -3.25 -18.64
N GLY A 128 -0.79 -3.63 -17.43
CA GLY A 128 -0.83 -5.04 -16.99
C GLY A 128 0.52 -5.61 -16.53
N SER A 129 1.59 -4.81 -16.50
CA SER A 129 2.82 -5.21 -15.80
C SER A 129 2.58 -5.18 -14.29
N ARG A 130 3.22 -6.09 -13.55
CA ARG A 130 3.09 -6.18 -12.09
C ARG A 130 3.35 -4.84 -11.39
N VAL A 131 4.29 -4.05 -11.89
CA VAL A 131 4.65 -2.74 -11.33
C VAL A 131 3.52 -1.73 -11.54
N VAL A 132 3.01 -1.61 -12.77
CA VAL A 132 1.90 -0.69 -13.09
C VAL A 132 0.63 -1.10 -12.35
N ASP A 133 0.33 -2.40 -12.26
CA ASP A 133 -0.83 -2.90 -11.52
C ASP A 133 -0.69 -2.62 -10.02
N HIS A 134 0.51 -2.79 -9.45
CA HIS A 134 0.76 -2.46 -8.05
C HIS A 134 0.56 -0.96 -7.77
N LEU A 135 1.03 -0.09 -8.67
CA LEU A 135 0.83 1.36 -8.58
C LEU A 135 -0.65 1.73 -8.65
N LEU A 136 -1.41 1.11 -9.56
CA LEU A 136 -2.85 1.38 -9.71
C LEU A 136 -3.66 0.94 -8.49
N VAL A 137 -3.34 -0.21 -7.90
CA VAL A 137 -4.05 -0.72 -6.70
C VAL A 137 -3.80 0.15 -5.48
N ASN A 138 -2.57 0.63 -5.30
CA ASN A 138 -2.16 1.37 -4.10
C ASN A 138 -2.06 2.89 -4.34
N ALA A 139 -2.67 3.39 -5.42
CA ALA A 139 -2.49 4.75 -5.89
C ALA A 139 -2.93 5.84 -4.89
N SER A 140 -3.76 5.49 -3.92
CA SER A 140 -4.22 6.46 -2.94
C SER A 140 -4.36 5.82 -1.58
N ASP A 141 -3.56 4.82 -1.26
CA ASP A 141 -3.59 4.20 0.06
C ASP A 141 -3.24 5.21 1.17
N ASP A 142 -3.80 5.00 2.35
CA ASP A 142 -3.59 5.85 3.54
C ASP A 142 -2.27 5.56 4.25
N GLY A 143 -1.70 4.36 4.04
CA GLY A 143 -0.48 3.92 4.69
C GLY A 143 0.74 4.77 4.31
N GLY A 144 1.65 4.93 5.27
CA GLY A 144 2.89 5.68 5.08
C GLY A 144 3.97 5.28 6.07
N GLN A 145 5.14 5.90 5.90
CA GLN A 145 6.36 5.62 6.65
C GLN A 145 6.90 6.90 7.30
N TRP A 146 7.85 6.75 8.21
CA TRP A 146 8.42 7.87 8.98
C TRP A 146 8.94 9.01 8.09
N ASP A 147 9.69 8.71 7.05
CA ASP A 147 10.33 9.74 6.23
C ASP A 147 9.35 10.49 5.32
N MET A 148 8.24 9.87 4.96
CA MET A 148 7.12 10.56 4.32
C MET A 148 6.56 11.63 5.25
N LEU A 149 6.48 11.32 6.55
CA LEU A 149 6.00 12.26 7.54
C LEU A 149 6.99 13.42 7.69
N VAL A 150 8.29 13.12 7.74
CA VAL A 150 9.36 14.14 7.76
C VAL A 150 9.21 15.07 6.56
N ASN A 151 9.04 14.53 5.34
CA ASN A 151 8.84 15.35 4.14
C ASN A 151 7.62 16.27 4.25
N LEU A 152 6.47 15.73 4.70
CA LEU A 152 5.25 16.51 4.87
C LEU A 152 5.43 17.61 5.92
N ILE A 153 6.00 17.29 7.08
CA ILE A 153 6.21 18.25 8.17
C ILE A 153 7.25 19.30 7.78
N SER A 154 8.35 18.91 7.14
CA SER A 154 9.39 19.86 6.70
C SER A 154 8.87 20.84 5.64
N LYS A 155 7.95 20.40 4.77
CA LYS A 155 7.41 21.23 3.69
C LYS A 155 6.21 22.06 4.12
N TYR A 156 5.27 21.48 4.85
CA TYR A 156 3.97 22.07 5.17
C TYR A 156 3.82 22.44 6.65
N GLY A 157 4.72 21.98 7.51
CA GLY A 157 4.60 22.15 8.96
C GLY A 157 3.47 21.30 9.55
N ILE A 158 3.05 21.70 10.74
CA ILE A 158 1.95 21.09 11.49
C ILE A 158 1.10 22.19 12.11
N VAL A 159 -0.18 21.91 12.34
CA VAL A 159 -1.12 22.85 12.95
C VAL A 159 -1.90 22.17 14.08
N PRO A 160 -2.40 22.91 15.08
CA PRO A 160 -3.34 22.36 16.07
C PRO A 160 -4.64 21.84 15.44
N LYS A 161 -5.23 20.79 16.02
CA LYS A 161 -6.44 20.14 15.50
C LYS A 161 -7.67 21.04 15.43
N ASN A 162 -7.78 22.02 16.35
CA ASN A 162 -8.88 22.99 16.31
C ASN A 162 -8.81 23.96 15.12
N ILE A 163 -7.64 24.11 14.49
CA ILE A 163 -7.47 24.92 13.27
C ILE A 163 -7.90 24.13 12.03
N PHE A 164 -7.67 22.82 12.01
CA PHE A 164 -8.05 21.94 10.91
C PHE A 164 -8.59 20.60 11.44
N PRO A 165 -9.90 20.49 11.70
CA PRO A 165 -10.49 19.30 12.32
C PRO A 165 -10.64 18.14 11.32
N ASP A 166 -10.78 16.92 11.85
CA ASP A 166 -11.14 15.74 11.05
C ASP A 166 -12.53 15.93 10.41
N THR A 167 -12.65 15.48 9.17
CA THR A 167 -13.92 15.40 8.44
C THR A 167 -14.36 13.94 8.30
N VAL A 168 -15.61 13.70 7.86
CA VAL A 168 -16.11 12.34 7.59
C VAL A 168 -15.18 11.58 6.64
N SER A 169 -14.62 12.25 5.63
CA SER A 169 -13.67 11.63 4.70
C SER A 169 -12.32 11.28 5.34
N CYS A 170 -11.94 11.96 6.42
CA CYS A 170 -10.75 11.62 7.20
C CYS A 170 -11.01 10.41 8.10
N GLU A 171 -12.23 10.27 8.62
CA GLU A 171 -12.62 9.17 9.51
C GLU A 171 -13.05 7.89 8.76
N ALA A 172 -13.46 8.02 7.49
CA ALA A 172 -13.90 6.92 6.63
C ALA A 172 -13.38 7.12 5.19
N SER A 173 -12.08 6.94 5.00
CA SER A 173 -11.34 7.35 3.80
C SER A 173 -11.58 6.47 2.56
N ARG A 174 -12.14 5.26 2.71
CA ARG A 174 -12.30 4.29 1.61
C ARG A 174 -12.94 4.90 0.35
N TYR A 175 -13.98 5.72 0.52
CA TYR A 175 -14.66 6.36 -0.60
C TYR A 175 -13.82 7.47 -1.24
N LEU A 176 -13.14 8.29 -0.43
CA LEU A 176 -12.20 9.31 -0.91
C LEU A 176 -11.07 8.67 -1.74
N VAL A 177 -10.45 7.60 -1.23
CA VAL A 177 -9.40 6.84 -1.91
C VAL A 177 -9.88 6.30 -3.26
N SER A 178 -11.11 5.77 -3.31
CA SER A 178 -11.72 5.30 -4.56
C SER A 178 -11.94 6.43 -5.57
N ILE A 179 -12.39 7.62 -5.13
CA ILE A 179 -12.60 8.77 -6.01
C ILE A 179 -11.27 9.25 -6.60
N ILE A 180 -10.24 9.43 -5.76
CA ILE A 180 -8.93 9.92 -6.22
C ILE A 180 -8.35 8.95 -7.25
N SER A 181 -8.33 7.66 -6.95
CA SER A 181 -7.84 6.62 -7.85
C SER A 181 -8.59 6.62 -9.20
N HIS A 182 -9.92 6.73 -9.16
CA HIS A 182 -10.73 6.82 -10.38
C HIS A 182 -10.44 8.09 -11.19
N LYS A 183 -10.27 9.23 -10.52
CA LYS A 183 -9.95 10.49 -11.19
C LYS A 183 -8.56 10.47 -11.82
N LEU A 184 -7.57 9.88 -11.17
CA LEU A 184 -6.23 9.65 -11.74
C LEU A 184 -6.32 8.80 -13.01
N TYR A 185 -7.00 7.65 -12.96
CA TYR A 185 -7.22 6.80 -14.14
C TYR A 185 -7.94 7.53 -15.27
N THR A 186 -8.98 8.32 -14.93
CA THR A 186 -9.74 9.12 -15.89
C THR A 186 -8.84 10.13 -16.58
N ILE A 187 -8.05 10.89 -15.82
CA ILE A 187 -7.13 11.90 -16.36
C ILE A 187 -6.13 11.24 -17.30
N LEU A 188 -5.49 10.14 -16.89
CA LEU A 188 -4.54 9.40 -17.73
C LEU A 188 -5.18 8.85 -19.01
N SER A 189 -6.40 8.29 -18.90
CA SER A 189 -7.12 7.76 -20.06
C SER A 189 -7.52 8.85 -21.05
N VAL A 190 -7.86 10.05 -20.56
CA VAL A 190 -8.20 11.20 -21.41
C VAL A 190 -6.96 11.76 -22.10
N THR A 191 -5.82 11.82 -21.42
CA THR A 191 -4.60 12.44 -21.97
C THR A 191 -3.76 11.50 -22.81
N LEU A 192 -3.72 10.21 -22.47
CA LEU A 192 -2.85 9.20 -23.11
C LEU A 192 -3.64 8.17 -23.94
N GLY A 193 -4.98 8.18 -23.85
CA GLY A 193 -5.83 7.13 -24.40
C GLY A 193 -5.94 5.92 -23.46
N THR A 194 -6.83 5.00 -23.79
CA THR A 194 -7.00 3.75 -23.03
C THR A 194 -6.15 2.63 -23.64
N PRO A 195 -5.33 1.93 -22.86
CA PRO A 195 -4.56 0.80 -23.37
C PRO A 195 -5.49 -0.32 -23.89
N PRO A 196 -5.16 -0.97 -25.03
CA PRO A 196 -6.00 -2.02 -25.60
C PRO A 196 -5.97 -3.27 -24.71
N LYS A 197 -7.13 -3.90 -24.52
CA LYS A 197 -7.22 -5.21 -23.84
C LYS A 197 -6.68 -6.34 -24.70
N GLU A 198 -6.92 -6.24 -26.00
CA GLU A 198 -6.42 -7.13 -27.05
C GLU A 198 -6.09 -6.30 -28.28
N PHE A 199 -5.14 -6.77 -29.09
CA PHE A 199 -4.81 -6.15 -30.35
C PHE A 199 -4.48 -7.21 -31.42
N VAL A 200 -4.50 -6.77 -32.67
CA VAL A 200 -3.93 -7.50 -33.82
C VAL A 200 -2.77 -6.67 -34.33
N TRP A 201 -1.58 -7.27 -34.39
CA TRP A 201 -0.38 -6.64 -34.92
C TRP A 201 -0.04 -7.21 -36.30
N ASP A 202 -0.28 -6.40 -37.32
CA ASP A 202 0.07 -6.68 -38.71
C ASP A 202 1.43 -6.08 -39.05
N TYR A 203 2.32 -6.85 -39.67
CA TYR A 203 3.64 -6.37 -40.07
C TYR A 203 4.19 -7.10 -41.30
N TYR A 204 5.11 -6.43 -42.01
CA TYR A 204 5.93 -7.07 -43.03
C TYR A 204 7.27 -7.45 -42.43
N ASN A 205 7.71 -8.69 -42.64
CA ASN A 205 9.02 -9.13 -42.21
C ASN A 205 10.12 -8.66 -43.19
N LYS A 206 11.39 -9.00 -42.92
CA LYS A 206 12.53 -8.58 -43.76
C LYS A 206 12.45 -9.08 -45.21
N SER A 207 11.71 -10.16 -45.50
CA SER A 207 11.48 -10.65 -46.87
C SER A 207 10.28 -10.00 -47.55
N LYS A 208 9.69 -8.95 -46.97
CA LYS A 208 8.48 -8.26 -47.44
C LYS A 208 7.24 -9.17 -47.48
N ALA A 209 7.24 -10.28 -46.74
CA ALA A 209 6.04 -11.10 -46.57
C ALA A 209 5.16 -10.53 -45.45
N TYR A 210 3.85 -10.49 -45.68
CA TYR A 210 2.85 -10.06 -44.70
C TYR A 210 2.68 -11.12 -43.60
N ASN A 211 2.61 -10.67 -42.35
CA ASN A 211 2.36 -11.48 -41.16
C ASN A 211 1.38 -10.74 -40.25
N SER A 212 0.64 -11.51 -39.44
CA SER A 212 -0.31 -10.99 -38.46
C SER A 212 -0.23 -11.81 -37.17
N ILE A 213 -0.27 -11.13 -36.03
CA ILE A 213 -0.31 -11.74 -34.70
C ILE A 213 -1.51 -11.15 -33.95
N GLY A 214 -2.50 -11.99 -33.65
CA GLY A 214 -3.64 -11.64 -32.83
C GLY A 214 -4.94 -12.33 -33.29
N PRO A 215 -6.06 -12.07 -32.61
CA PRO A 215 -6.19 -11.20 -31.43
C PRO A 215 -5.43 -11.76 -30.22
N ILE A 216 -4.67 -10.90 -29.53
CA ILE A 216 -3.84 -11.29 -28.38
C ILE A 216 -3.81 -10.18 -27.33
N SER A 217 -3.74 -10.54 -26.06
CA SER A 217 -3.57 -9.57 -24.97
C SER A 217 -2.11 -9.08 -24.89
N PRO A 218 -1.84 -7.87 -24.37
CA PRO A 218 -0.46 -7.43 -24.12
C PRO A 218 0.35 -8.40 -23.24
N HIS A 219 -0.30 -9.03 -22.27
CA HIS A 219 0.31 -10.03 -21.40
C HIS A 219 0.72 -11.29 -22.17
N ASP A 220 -0.19 -11.86 -22.96
CA ASP A 220 0.09 -13.06 -23.75
C ASP A 220 1.10 -12.78 -24.85
N PHE A 221 1.07 -11.60 -25.46
CA PHE A 221 2.07 -11.18 -26.44
C PHE A 221 3.48 -11.18 -25.83
N TYR A 222 3.64 -10.65 -24.61
CA TYR A 222 4.91 -10.74 -23.88
C TYR A 222 5.32 -12.20 -23.64
N HIS A 223 4.45 -13.00 -23.03
CA HIS A 223 4.79 -14.38 -22.64
C HIS A 223 5.08 -15.30 -23.82
N GLN A 224 4.38 -15.13 -24.95
CA GLN A 224 4.50 -15.99 -26.12
C GLN A 224 5.57 -15.53 -27.10
N HIS A 225 5.77 -14.21 -27.26
CA HIS A 225 6.64 -13.68 -28.32
C HIS A 225 7.88 -12.93 -27.82
N ILE A 226 7.86 -12.36 -26.61
CA ILE A 226 8.98 -11.57 -26.07
C ILE A 226 9.81 -12.39 -25.07
N LYS A 227 9.16 -13.00 -24.08
CA LYS A 227 9.83 -13.78 -23.02
C LYS A 227 10.78 -14.86 -23.55
N PRO A 228 10.45 -15.65 -24.61
CA PRO A 228 11.35 -16.68 -25.12
C PRO A 228 12.62 -16.14 -25.80
N VAL A 229 12.62 -14.88 -26.24
CA VAL A 229 13.76 -14.25 -26.94
C VAL A 229 14.50 -13.23 -26.08
N SER A 230 13.84 -12.65 -25.08
CA SER A 230 14.38 -11.68 -24.15
C SER A 230 13.57 -11.72 -22.86
N ASP A 231 13.89 -12.67 -21.97
CA ASP A 231 13.23 -12.73 -20.67
C ASP A 231 13.70 -11.57 -19.79
N VAL A 232 12.80 -10.64 -19.51
CA VAL A 232 13.14 -9.48 -18.68
C VAL A 232 13.30 -9.86 -17.21
N THR A 233 12.93 -11.07 -16.79
CA THR A 233 13.25 -11.55 -15.43
C THR A 233 14.72 -11.90 -15.25
N ASP A 234 15.46 -12.11 -16.34
CA ASP A 234 16.92 -12.30 -16.32
C ASP A 234 17.67 -10.96 -16.27
N MET A 235 16.95 -9.84 -16.41
CA MET A 235 17.47 -8.49 -16.19
C MET A 235 17.37 -8.14 -14.71
N HIS A 236 18.44 -8.39 -13.96
CA HIS A 236 18.52 -8.02 -12.55
C HIS A 236 18.74 -6.51 -12.37
N GLY A 237 17.72 -5.82 -11.87
CA GLY A 237 17.95 -4.75 -10.89
C GLY A 237 18.23 -5.41 -9.55
N LEU A 238 19.35 -5.08 -8.91
CA LEU A 238 19.68 -5.60 -7.58
C LEU A 238 18.58 -5.23 -6.60
N ASP A 239 17.93 -6.24 -6.05
CA ASP A 239 17.00 -6.16 -4.94
C ASP A 239 17.07 -7.47 -4.16
N ASP A 240 17.82 -7.43 -3.07
CA ASP A 240 18.16 -8.60 -2.27
C ASP A 240 17.52 -8.50 -0.88
N LEU A 241 16.86 -9.58 -0.45
CA LEU A 241 16.38 -9.78 0.92
C LEU A 241 17.28 -10.76 1.69
N THR A 242 18.52 -10.96 1.25
CA THR A 242 19.51 -11.79 1.95
C THR A 242 20.65 -11.00 2.59
N GLU A 243 20.69 -9.67 2.46
CA GLU A 243 21.82 -8.91 2.99
C GLU A 243 21.62 -8.39 4.43
N ASP A 244 22.75 -8.42 5.15
CA ASP A 244 22.91 -8.12 6.56
C ASP A 244 22.16 -6.85 7.01
N TRP A 245 21.56 -6.95 8.20
CA TRP A 245 20.78 -5.94 8.93
C TRP A 245 21.46 -4.57 9.15
N TRP A 246 22.69 -4.36 8.66
CA TRP A 246 23.40 -3.08 8.70
C TRP A 246 23.43 -2.36 7.33
N ASN A 247 23.02 -2.98 6.22
CA ASN A 247 23.13 -2.37 4.90
C ASN A 247 22.08 -1.23 4.71
N PRO A 248 22.49 0.04 4.52
CA PRO A 248 21.58 1.19 4.40
C PRO A 248 20.70 1.20 3.15
N LYS A 249 20.80 0.18 2.27
CA LYS A 249 20.08 0.10 0.99
C LYS A 249 18.83 -0.77 1.03
N ALA A 250 18.46 -1.32 2.19
CA ALA A 250 17.28 -2.17 2.32
C ALA A 250 16.00 -1.34 2.27
N THR A 251 15.56 -1.02 1.06
CA THR A 251 14.16 -0.92 0.60
C THR A 251 14.22 -0.37 -0.83
N GLN A 252 14.02 -1.18 -1.84
CA GLN A 252 13.88 -0.68 -3.22
C GLN A 252 12.47 -0.98 -3.76
N GLY A 253 11.75 -1.94 -3.15
CA GLY A 253 10.35 -2.24 -3.45
C GLY A 253 9.28 -1.48 -2.64
N SER A 254 9.57 -1.04 -1.41
CA SER A 254 8.67 -0.15 -0.64
C SER A 254 8.97 1.33 -0.85
N ASN A 255 9.95 1.61 -1.71
CA ASN A 255 10.62 2.90 -1.87
C ASN A 255 10.24 3.62 -3.15
N LEU A 256 9.01 3.40 -3.61
CA LEU A 256 8.42 4.27 -4.62
C LEU A 256 8.51 5.75 -4.16
N ILE A 257 8.31 6.05 -2.88
CA ILE A 257 8.39 7.42 -2.37
C ILE A 257 9.82 7.93 -2.15
N TRP A 258 10.83 7.06 -2.24
CA TRP A 258 12.20 7.40 -1.84
C TRP A 258 13.16 7.69 -2.99
N GLN A 259 13.02 7.05 -4.15
CA GLN A 259 13.96 7.31 -5.26
C GLN A 259 13.67 8.63 -6.00
N SER A 260 12.43 9.12 -6.01
CA SER A 260 12.08 10.38 -6.67
C SER A 260 12.34 11.62 -5.81
N PHE A 261 12.20 11.55 -4.48
CA PHE A 261 12.32 12.75 -3.64
C PHE A 261 13.78 13.19 -3.43
N TYR A 262 14.73 12.25 -3.30
CA TYR A 262 16.15 12.60 -3.15
C TYR A 262 16.85 12.97 -4.46
N SER A 263 16.35 12.51 -5.61
CA SER A 263 16.89 12.94 -6.92
C SER A 263 16.51 14.39 -7.28
N TRP A 264 15.58 15.01 -6.54
CA TRP A 264 15.04 16.34 -6.81
C TRP A 264 15.54 17.48 -5.90
N MET A 265 16.34 17.20 -4.88
CA MET A 265 16.92 18.26 -4.03
C MET A 265 17.75 19.35 -4.76
N PRO A 266 18.30 19.15 -5.97
CA PRO A 266 18.95 20.25 -6.70
C PRO A 266 17.98 21.26 -7.36
N PHE A 267 16.68 20.97 -7.48
CA PHE A 267 15.78 21.74 -8.37
C PHE A 267 14.70 22.59 -7.67
N LEU A 268 14.58 22.53 -6.35
CA LEU A 268 13.74 23.47 -5.59
C LEU A 268 14.53 24.72 -5.18
N THR A 269 15.05 25.45 -6.16
CA THR A 269 15.24 26.90 -6.02
C THR A 269 13.89 27.60 -6.19
N PRO A 270 13.60 28.67 -5.43
CA PRO A 270 12.27 29.27 -5.32
C PRO A 270 11.89 30.07 -6.57
N THR A 271 11.55 29.41 -7.67
CA THR A 271 11.03 30.05 -8.88
C THR A 271 10.32 29.04 -9.76
N THR A 272 9.07 28.67 -9.43
CA THR A 272 8.03 28.33 -10.43
C THR A 272 6.69 28.06 -9.73
N LEU A 273 6.07 29.12 -9.26
CA LEU A 273 4.61 29.28 -9.30
C LEU A 273 4.38 30.57 -10.08
N ARG A 274 4.05 30.45 -11.37
CA ARG A 274 3.38 31.51 -12.12
C ARG A 274 1.99 30.99 -12.46
N VAL A 275 1.03 31.52 -11.70
CA VAL A 275 -0.42 31.66 -11.90
C VAL A 275 -1.16 30.44 -12.43
#